data_AF-A0A2D4H5M7-F1
#
_entry.id   AF-A0A2D4H5M7-F1
#
_cell.length_a   1.000
_cell.length_b   1.000
_cell.length_c   1.000
_cell.angle_alpha   90.00
_cell.angle_beta   90.00
_cell.angle_gamma   90.00
#
_symmetry.space_group_name_H-M   'P 1'
#
loop_
_entity.id
_entity.type
_entity.pdbx_description
1 polymer ?
#
loop_
_entity_poly.entity_id
_entity_poly.type
_entity_poly.pdbx_seq_one_letter_code
_entity_poly.pdbx_strand_id
1 'polypeptide(L)'
;TVKRESDLMEWQKGINKYVWQGKKPRIKMKIMQDARERGGLKMPNLKLYYDATVLVAISDWVNLTNEKIMNIEGYGLLYGWHAYLVYNQKVDKTFKSHALRNSLLRVWKKYQGIMDHKIPIWAVPRHAIENTSIEQRQDVVTYKELLRLTDGVLQLKSLNVLKEEGFVQTWFQYMQLQNRWQKDQKFGLAQQEGQLIKQIKDQGPMHIKRLYNILVEKDSETELIKDCMIKWSQNFEETVTLDTWEVIWVRNVKFTQAQNLRENFYKMFYRWHLDPKKLASMYPDLQPKCWRCDCMDATYFHVWWTCVKVKAFWIKIWWIMQNILKKKMKFTPQLFLLGITIDCIAIETKLILNLVTAARLLIAQNWKKEELPTIQEWTIKVMNLAEMAKISAYMKDHSNEKYK
;
A
#
# COMPACT_ATOMS: atom_id res chain seq x y z
N THR A 1 -18.45 -5.27 21.24
CA THR A 1 -19.01 -4.12 20.50
C THR A 1 -18.53 -4.18 19.06
N VAL A 2 -19.38 -4.64 18.14
CA VAL A 2 -19.08 -4.61 16.70
C VAL A 2 -19.09 -3.14 16.28
N LYS A 3 -17.90 -2.55 16.13
CA LYS A 3 -17.77 -1.15 15.69
C LYS A 3 -18.40 -1.03 14.31
N ARG A 4 -19.29 -0.06 14.14
CA ARG A 4 -20.00 0.15 12.87
C ARG A 4 -19.01 0.77 11.89
N GLU A 5 -19.17 0.53 10.59
CA GLU A 5 -18.35 1.19 9.55
C GLU A 5 -18.40 2.73 9.65
N SER A 6 -19.48 3.28 10.22
CA SER A 6 -19.60 4.70 10.56
C SER A 6 -18.46 5.19 11.45
N ASP A 7 -18.05 4.37 12.41
CA ASP A 7 -17.06 4.71 13.42
C ASP A 7 -15.66 4.76 12.78
N LEU A 8 -15.39 3.86 11.81
CA LEU A 8 -14.15 3.88 11.02
C LEU A 8 -14.05 5.14 10.16
N MET A 9 -15.16 5.59 9.57
CA MET A 9 -15.19 6.83 8.79
C MET A 9 -14.94 8.05 9.68
N GLU A 10 -15.51 8.08 10.88
CA GLU A 10 -15.29 9.15 11.85
C GLU A 10 -13.83 9.20 12.30
N TRP A 11 -13.22 8.06 12.59
CA TRP A 11 -11.80 8.00 12.96
C TRP A 11 -10.90 8.41 11.81
N GLN A 12 -11.22 8.00 10.57
CA GLN A 12 -10.47 8.45 9.40
C GLN A 12 -10.56 9.97 9.23
N LYS A 13 -11.73 10.59 9.49
CA LYS A 13 -11.87 12.05 9.53
C LYS A 13 -11.03 12.68 10.64
N GLY A 14 -11.02 12.09 11.83
CA GLY A 14 -10.20 12.52 12.97
C GLY A 14 -8.70 12.49 12.65
N ILE A 15 -8.23 11.38 12.08
CA ILE A 15 -6.84 11.22 11.62
C ILE A 15 -6.51 12.26 10.55
N ASN A 16 -7.40 12.47 9.57
CA ASN A 16 -7.17 13.48 8.53
C ASN A 16 -7.07 14.89 9.13
N LYS A 17 -7.96 15.24 10.07
CA LYS A 17 -7.93 16.54 10.76
C LYS A 17 -6.64 16.71 11.55
N TYR A 18 -6.18 15.66 12.23
CA TYR A 18 -4.92 15.66 12.99
C TYR A 18 -3.70 15.85 12.09
N VAL A 19 -3.57 15.02 11.05
CA VAL A 19 -2.45 15.04 10.10
C VAL A 19 -2.30 16.40 9.43
N TRP A 20 -3.43 17.01 9.06
CA TRP A 20 -3.43 18.30 8.37
C TRP A 20 -3.60 19.51 9.30
N GLN A 21 -3.75 19.31 10.61
CA GLN A 21 -4.05 20.37 11.59
C GLN A 21 -5.21 21.28 11.14
N GLY A 22 -6.26 20.68 10.56
CA GLY A 22 -7.40 21.41 9.99
C GLY A 22 -7.15 22.15 8.67
N LYS A 23 -5.95 22.09 8.10
CA LYS A 23 -5.62 22.71 6.80
C LYS A 23 -6.06 21.81 5.63
N LYS A 24 -6.13 22.38 4.43
CA LYS A 24 -6.42 21.61 3.19
C LYS A 24 -5.29 20.58 2.94
N PRO A 25 -5.62 19.31 2.64
CA PRO A 25 -4.63 18.30 2.27
C PRO A 25 -3.80 18.72 1.07
N ARG A 26 -2.47 18.56 1.18
CA ARG A 26 -1.52 18.86 0.10
C ARG A 26 -1.11 17.64 -0.71
N ILE A 27 -1.33 16.44 -0.15
CA ILE A 27 -1.07 15.15 -0.80
C ILE A 27 -2.35 14.33 -0.67
N LYS A 28 -2.71 13.59 -1.73
CA LYS A 28 -3.83 12.65 -1.71
C LYS A 28 -3.61 11.61 -0.62
N MET A 29 -4.66 11.27 0.14
CA MET A 29 -4.57 10.31 1.24
C MET A 29 -4.05 8.93 0.79
N LYS A 30 -4.53 8.46 -0.36
CA LYS A 30 -4.14 7.18 -0.95
C LYS A 30 -2.62 7.08 -1.19
N ILE A 31 -2.00 8.16 -1.67
CA ILE A 31 -0.55 8.25 -1.82
C ILE A 31 0.17 8.11 -0.48
N MET A 32 -0.35 8.72 0.59
CA MET A 32 0.27 8.60 1.93
C MET A 32 0.14 7.17 2.49
N GLN A 33 -0.95 6.48 2.17
CA GLN A 33 -1.23 5.11 2.62
C GLN A 33 -0.42 4.05 1.87
N ASP A 34 0.09 4.39 0.69
CA ASP A 34 0.90 3.51 -0.13
C ASP A 34 2.25 3.12 0.52
N ALA A 35 2.88 2.06 -0.01
CA ALA A 35 4.18 1.57 0.41
C ALA A 35 5.29 2.59 0.15
N ARG A 36 6.31 2.60 1.02
CA ARG A 36 7.48 3.47 0.90
C ARG A 36 8.26 3.24 -0.39
N GLU A 37 8.35 1.98 -0.84
CA GLU A 37 9.00 1.61 -2.11
C GLU A 37 8.30 2.21 -3.31
N ARG A 38 7.00 2.46 -3.23
CA ARG A 38 6.24 3.15 -4.27
C ARG A 38 6.11 4.65 -4.00
N GLY A 39 6.75 5.17 -2.95
CA GLY A 39 6.76 6.59 -2.59
C GLY A 39 5.78 7.03 -1.51
N GLY A 40 4.94 6.14 -0.99
CA GLY A 40 4.03 6.45 0.10
C GLY A 40 4.71 6.58 1.47
N LEU A 41 3.91 6.93 2.48
CA LEU A 41 4.40 7.12 3.86
C LEU A 41 4.11 5.92 4.76
N LYS A 42 3.47 4.85 4.24
CA LYS A 42 2.89 3.74 5.02
C LYS A 42 1.91 4.22 6.09
N MET A 43 1.12 5.25 5.75
CA MET A 43 0.05 5.70 6.62
C MET A 43 -1.02 4.60 6.73
N PRO A 44 -1.54 4.27 7.93
CA PRO A 44 -2.55 3.23 8.07
C PRO A 44 -3.84 3.57 7.32
N ASN A 45 -4.36 2.61 6.58
CA ASN A 45 -5.72 2.65 6.05
C ASN A 45 -6.63 1.81 6.97
N LEU A 46 -7.43 2.48 7.80
CA LEU A 46 -8.29 1.82 8.78
C LEU A 46 -9.31 0.88 8.13
N LYS A 47 -9.79 1.21 6.94
CA LYS A 47 -10.76 0.38 6.21
C LYS A 47 -10.11 -0.90 5.71
N LEU A 48 -8.94 -0.82 5.08
CA LEU A 48 -8.21 -2.02 4.64
C LEU A 48 -7.73 -2.86 5.82
N TYR A 49 -7.38 -2.23 6.94
CA TYR A 49 -7.04 -2.95 8.16
C TYR A 49 -8.25 -3.71 8.72
N TYR A 50 -9.41 -3.06 8.78
CA TYR A 50 -10.67 -3.72 9.14
C TYR A 50 -10.97 -4.88 8.18
N ASP A 51 -10.91 -4.66 6.88
CA ASP A 51 -11.14 -5.70 5.88
C ASP A 51 -10.17 -6.89 6.08
N ALA A 52 -8.89 -6.64 6.37
CA ALA A 52 -7.91 -7.68 6.67
C ALA A 52 -8.28 -8.49 7.94
N THR A 53 -8.75 -7.83 9.02
CA THR A 53 -9.19 -8.54 10.22
C THR A 53 -10.42 -9.42 9.97
N VAL A 54 -11.33 -8.95 9.11
CA VAL A 54 -12.53 -9.70 8.72
C VAL A 54 -12.14 -10.89 7.84
N LEU A 55 -11.17 -10.74 6.94
CA LEU A 55 -10.63 -11.86 6.14
C LEU A 55 -9.92 -12.92 7.00
N VAL A 56 -9.23 -12.52 8.08
CA VAL A 56 -8.67 -13.49 9.06
C VAL A 56 -9.79 -14.28 9.73
N ALA A 57 -10.87 -13.63 10.15
CA ALA A 57 -12.01 -14.35 10.74
C ALA A 57 -12.67 -15.30 9.71
N ILE A 58 -12.73 -14.91 8.44
CA ILE A 58 -13.22 -15.79 7.36
C ILE A 58 -12.30 -17.00 7.13
N SER A 59 -11.01 -16.94 7.52
CA SER A 59 -10.14 -18.11 7.43
C SER A 59 -10.67 -19.31 8.20
N ASP A 60 -11.34 -19.09 9.34
CA ASP A 60 -11.98 -20.15 10.11
C ASP A 60 -13.16 -20.75 9.33
N TRP A 61 -13.88 -19.94 8.53
CA TRP A 61 -14.96 -20.41 7.67
C TRP A 61 -14.47 -21.19 6.45
N VAL A 62 -13.28 -20.86 5.93
CA VAL A 62 -12.66 -21.52 4.79
C VAL A 62 -11.98 -22.83 5.19
N ASN A 63 -11.28 -22.84 6.33
CA ASN A 63 -10.52 -24.00 6.80
C ASN A 63 -11.38 -24.94 7.68
N LEU A 64 -12.51 -24.47 8.20
CA LEU A 64 -13.38 -25.21 9.12
C LEU A 64 -12.65 -25.72 10.37
N THR A 65 -11.66 -24.96 10.86
CA THR A 65 -10.75 -25.37 11.94
C THR A 65 -11.29 -25.12 13.34
N ASN A 66 -12.16 -24.13 13.53
CA ASN A 66 -12.62 -23.71 14.86
C ASN A 66 -14.06 -24.14 15.13
N GLU A 67 -14.26 -25.45 15.37
CA GLU A 67 -15.59 -26.07 15.57
C GLU A 67 -16.46 -25.32 16.57
N LYS A 68 -15.89 -24.86 17.70
CA LYS A 68 -16.63 -24.14 18.73
C LYS A 68 -17.21 -22.82 18.22
N ILE A 69 -16.39 -21.98 17.58
CA ILE A 69 -16.86 -20.72 17.02
C ILE A 69 -17.85 -20.98 15.90
N MET A 70 -17.58 -21.98 15.05
CA MET A 70 -18.41 -22.32 13.90
C MET A 70 -19.78 -22.86 14.30
N ASN A 71 -19.89 -23.59 15.40
CA ASN A 71 -21.18 -24.07 15.91
C ASN A 71 -21.99 -22.92 16.53
N ILE A 72 -21.35 -22.02 17.27
CA ILE A 72 -22.00 -20.83 17.85
C ILE A 72 -22.46 -19.88 16.75
N GLU A 73 -21.57 -19.56 15.81
CA GLU A 73 -21.90 -18.73 14.66
C GLU A 73 -22.79 -19.48 13.66
N GLY A 74 -22.90 -20.81 13.72
CA GLY A 74 -23.67 -21.63 12.78
C GLY A 74 -25.11 -21.85 13.21
N TYR A 75 -25.45 -21.44 14.44
CA TYR A 75 -26.77 -21.62 14.99
C TYR A 75 -27.84 -20.92 14.12
N GLY A 76 -28.85 -21.70 13.72
CA GLY A 76 -29.99 -21.25 12.92
C GLY A 76 -29.73 -21.07 11.42
N LEU A 77 -28.63 -21.63 10.88
CA LEU A 77 -28.36 -21.63 9.44
C LEU A 77 -29.08 -22.78 8.72
N LEU A 78 -29.60 -22.52 7.52
CA LEU A 78 -30.19 -23.54 6.64
C LEU A 78 -29.14 -24.33 5.84
N TYR A 79 -28.01 -23.71 5.55
CA TYR A 79 -26.91 -24.26 4.76
C TYR A 79 -25.58 -24.10 5.50
N GLY A 80 -24.59 -24.92 5.14
CA GLY A 80 -23.24 -24.81 5.69
C GLY A 80 -22.49 -23.55 5.21
N TRP A 81 -21.39 -23.23 5.87
CA TRP A 81 -20.61 -22.00 5.65
C TRP A 81 -20.15 -21.77 4.21
N HIS A 82 -19.71 -22.84 3.55
CA HIS A 82 -19.27 -22.81 2.15
C HIS A 82 -20.40 -22.46 1.18
N ALA A 83 -21.68 -22.64 1.55
CA ALA A 83 -22.82 -22.18 0.76
C ALA A 83 -22.87 -20.67 0.59
N TYR A 84 -22.54 -19.93 1.65
CA TYR A 84 -22.59 -18.48 1.61
C TYR A 84 -21.33 -17.87 0.98
N LEU A 85 -20.17 -18.52 1.16
CA LEU A 85 -18.90 -18.05 0.60
C LEU A 85 -18.74 -18.36 -0.89
N VAL A 86 -19.09 -19.57 -1.31
CA VAL A 86 -18.82 -20.08 -2.67
C VAL A 86 -20.06 -19.97 -3.55
N TYR A 87 -21.20 -20.47 -3.07
CA TYR A 87 -22.40 -20.62 -3.86
C TYR A 87 -23.34 -19.39 -3.81
N ASN A 88 -22.97 -18.34 -3.08
CA ASN A 88 -23.72 -17.09 -2.94
C ASN A 88 -25.20 -17.30 -2.56
N GLN A 89 -25.46 -18.28 -1.69
CA GLN A 89 -26.80 -18.64 -1.28
C GLN A 89 -27.55 -17.45 -0.66
N LYS A 90 -28.88 -17.39 -0.86
CA LYS A 90 -29.70 -16.31 -0.30
C LYS A 90 -29.59 -16.31 1.22
N VAL A 91 -29.40 -15.11 1.76
CA VAL A 91 -29.16 -14.87 3.18
C VAL A 91 -30.48 -14.59 3.87
N ASP A 92 -30.84 -15.40 4.86
CA ASP A 92 -32.08 -15.26 5.63
C ASP A 92 -32.10 -14.02 6.53
N LYS A 93 -33.29 -13.64 7.01
CA LYS A 93 -33.46 -12.50 7.94
C LYS A 93 -32.64 -12.68 9.23
N THR A 94 -32.59 -13.90 9.77
CA THR A 94 -31.82 -14.27 10.97
C THR A 94 -30.31 -14.10 10.76
N PHE A 95 -29.82 -14.44 9.57
CA PHE A 95 -28.42 -14.23 9.21
C PHE A 95 -28.10 -12.73 9.08
N LYS A 96 -28.98 -11.95 8.45
CA LYS A 96 -28.80 -10.49 8.32
C LYS A 96 -28.83 -9.75 9.65
N SER A 97 -29.61 -10.23 10.63
CA SER A 97 -29.65 -9.63 11.97
C SER A 97 -28.36 -9.85 12.77
N HIS A 98 -27.57 -10.87 12.44
CA HIS A 98 -26.30 -11.11 13.12
C HIS A 98 -25.20 -10.18 12.59
N ALA A 99 -24.86 -9.14 13.37
CA ALA A 99 -23.93 -8.09 12.96
C ALA A 99 -22.58 -8.62 12.45
N LEU A 100 -22.02 -9.65 13.10
CA LEU A 100 -20.75 -10.25 12.69
C LEU A 100 -20.86 -10.96 11.34
N ARG A 101 -21.87 -11.81 11.14
CA ARG A 101 -22.02 -12.64 9.93
C ARG A 101 -22.26 -11.78 8.70
N ASN A 102 -23.11 -10.76 8.85
CA ASN A 102 -23.38 -9.81 7.78
C ASN A 102 -22.12 -9.01 7.40
N SER A 103 -21.30 -8.62 8.40
CA SER A 103 -20.04 -7.91 8.15
C SER A 103 -19.01 -8.78 7.40
N LEU A 104 -18.88 -10.05 7.79
CA LEU A 104 -18.00 -11.05 7.17
C LEU A 104 -18.39 -11.29 5.72
N LEU A 105 -19.67 -11.61 5.45
CA LEU A 105 -20.14 -11.82 4.08
C LEU A 105 -20.01 -10.59 3.19
N ARG A 106 -20.23 -9.39 3.73
CA ARG A 106 -20.11 -8.16 2.95
C ARG A 106 -18.67 -7.94 2.49
N VAL A 107 -17.69 -8.12 3.39
CA VAL A 107 -16.26 -8.02 3.03
C VAL A 107 -15.88 -9.14 2.07
N TRP A 108 -16.33 -10.38 2.31
CA TRP A 108 -16.08 -11.49 1.40
C TRP A 108 -16.57 -11.17 -0.02
N LYS A 109 -17.83 -10.74 -0.18
CA LYS A 109 -18.41 -10.38 -1.50
C LYS A 109 -17.65 -9.26 -2.19
N LYS A 110 -17.14 -8.27 -1.45
CA LYS A 110 -16.31 -7.20 -2.00
C LYS A 110 -15.03 -7.75 -2.62
N TYR A 111 -14.39 -8.74 -1.99
CA TYR A 111 -13.16 -9.36 -2.48
C TYR A 111 -13.40 -10.57 -3.38
N GLN A 112 -14.63 -11.07 -3.46
CA GLN A 112 -15.00 -12.22 -4.30
C GLN A 112 -14.86 -11.94 -5.79
N GLY A 113 -15.08 -10.70 -6.24
CA GLY A 113 -14.79 -10.30 -7.62
C GLY A 113 -13.30 -10.27 -7.96
N ILE A 114 -12.43 -10.26 -6.95
CA ILE A 114 -10.96 -10.35 -7.08
C ILE A 114 -10.51 -11.83 -6.99
N MET A 115 -11.40 -12.72 -6.56
CA MET A 115 -11.19 -14.16 -6.54
C MET A 115 -11.77 -14.77 -7.83
N ASP A 116 -11.21 -15.88 -8.30
CA ASP A 116 -11.68 -16.51 -9.55
C ASP A 116 -13.19 -16.78 -9.49
N HIS A 117 -13.92 -16.46 -10.56
CA HIS A 117 -15.37 -16.75 -10.68
C HIS A 117 -15.69 -18.26 -10.74
N LYS A 118 -14.67 -19.10 -10.68
CA LYS A 118 -14.78 -20.56 -10.70
C LYS A 118 -14.96 -21.09 -9.28
N ILE A 119 -15.52 -22.29 -9.18
CA ILE A 119 -15.72 -22.94 -7.89
C ILE A 119 -14.37 -23.42 -7.36
N PRO A 120 -13.98 -23.03 -6.14
CA PRO A 120 -12.71 -23.43 -5.58
C PRO A 120 -12.69 -24.92 -5.24
N ILE A 121 -11.52 -25.55 -5.45
CA ILE A 121 -11.27 -26.96 -5.09
C ILE A 121 -11.41 -27.23 -3.58
N TRP A 122 -11.31 -26.20 -2.74
CA TRP A 122 -11.52 -26.31 -1.31
C TRP A 122 -12.98 -26.20 -0.87
N ALA A 123 -13.91 -25.95 -1.79
CA ALA A 123 -15.32 -25.92 -1.45
C ALA A 123 -15.78 -27.31 -0.97
N VAL A 124 -16.58 -27.32 0.09
CA VAL A 124 -17.31 -28.51 0.54
C VAL A 124 -18.67 -28.53 -0.16
N PRO A 125 -18.94 -29.48 -1.06
CA PRO A 125 -20.18 -29.49 -1.86
C PRO A 125 -21.41 -29.73 -1.01
N ARG A 126 -21.27 -30.52 0.06
CA ARG A 126 -22.34 -30.91 0.98
C ARG A 126 -22.96 -29.71 1.69
N HIS A 127 -22.15 -28.72 2.06
CA HIS A 127 -22.60 -27.48 2.68
C HIS A 127 -23.63 -26.72 1.82
N ALA A 128 -23.64 -26.91 0.50
CA ALA A 128 -24.61 -26.30 -0.41
C ALA A 128 -26.00 -26.96 -0.36
N ILE A 129 -26.08 -28.16 0.20
CA ILE A 129 -27.27 -29.02 0.20
C ILE A 129 -27.94 -28.96 1.56
N GLU A 130 -27.14 -29.08 2.62
CA GLU A 130 -27.60 -29.13 4.01
C GLU A 130 -26.64 -28.39 4.95
N ASN A 131 -27.17 -27.95 6.10
CA ASN A 131 -26.35 -27.50 7.22
C ASN A 131 -25.90 -28.72 8.01
N THR A 132 -24.74 -29.27 7.65
CA THR A 132 -24.11 -30.36 8.39
C THR A 132 -23.29 -29.83 9.55
N SER A 133 -23.32 -30.56 10.67
CA SER A 133 -22.37 -30.35 11.77
C SER A 133 -20.94 -30.52 11.24
N ILE A 134 -19.97 -29.78 11.78
CA ILE A 134 -18.55 -29.92 11.38
C ILE A 134 -17.90 -31.11 12.14
N GLU A 135 -18.63 -31.75 13.04
CA GLU A 135 -18.11 -32.79 13.95
C GLU A 135 -17.69 -34.08 13.26
N GLN A 136 -18.27 -34.43 12.09
CA GLN A 136 -17.94 -35.65 11.38
C GLN A 136 -17.09 -35.38 10.14
N ARG A 137 -16.09 -36.24 9.89
CA ARG A 137 -15.20 -36.14 8.72
C ARG A 137 -15.95 -36.14 7.37
N GLN A 138 -17.13 -36.76 7.32
CA GLN A 138 -18.00 -36.80 6.14
C GLN A 138 -18.61 -35.44 5.78
N ASP A 139 -18.64 -34.52 6.73
CA ASP A 139 -19.31 -33.24 6.58
C ASP A 139 -18.38 -32.14 6.06
N VAL A 140 -17.07 -32.43 6.02
CA VAL A 140 -16.01 -31.46 5.70
C VAL A 140 -15.26 -31.83 4.40
N VAL A 141 -15.76 -32.80 3.63
CA VAL A 141 -15.05 -33.32 2.45
C VAL A 141 -15.01 -32.30 1.32
N THR A 142 -13.80 -31.93 0.91
CA THR A 142 -13.57 -30.90 -0.12
C THR A 142 -13.52 -31.49 -1.52
N TYR A 143 -13.73 -30.67 -2.56
CA TYR A 143 -13.53 -31.11 -3.95
C TYR A 143 -12.11 -31.64 -4.23
N LYS A 144 -11.10 -31.20 -3.46
CA LYS A 144 -9.72 -31.72 -3.55
C LYS A 144 -9.66 -33.23 -3.31
N GLU A 145 -10.49 -33.72 -2.41
CA GLU A 145 -10.50 -35.12 -1.97
C GLU A 145 -11.49 -35.96 -2.79
N LEU A 146 -12.57 -35.34 -3.29
CA LEU A 146 -13.63 -36.02 -4.04
C LEU A 146 -13.29 -36.26 -5.52
N LEU A 147 -12.40 -35.44 -6.09
CA LEU A 147 -12.07 -35.47 -7.50
C LEU A 147 -10.76 -36.23 -7.75
N ARG A 148 -10.71 -36.95 -8.87
CA ARG A 148 -9.49 -37.50 -9.46
C ARG A 148 -9.23 -36.78 -10.78
N LEU A 149 -7.95 -36.59 -11.07
CA LEU A 149 -7.48 -36.06 -12.36
C LEU A 149 -7.23 -37.26 -13.28
N THR A 150 -8.07 -37.42 -14.29
CA THR A 150 -7.93 -38.44 -15.34
C THR A 150 -7.84 -37.72 -16.68
N ASP A 151 -6.73 -37.91 -17.40
CA ASP A 151 -6.47 -37.32 -18.73
C ASP A 151 -6.68 -35.79 -18.80
N GLY A 152 -6.31 -35.07 -17.74
CA GLY A 152 -6.46 -33.62 -17.65
C GLY A 152 -7.89 -33.13 -17.30
N VAL A 153 -8.85 -34.04 -17.15
CA VAL A 153 -10.23 -33.75 -16.77
C VAL A 153 -10.48 -34.16 -15.31
N LEU A 154 -11.08 -33.26 -14.52
CA LEU A 154 -11.50 -33.58 -13.16
C LEU A 154 -12.75 -34.46 -13.21
N GLN A 155 -12.69 -35.65 -12.63
CA GLN A 155 -13.80 -36.59 -12.53
C GLN A 155 -14.09 -36.94 -11.06
N LEU A 156 -15.37 -37.09 -10.72
CA LEU A 156 -15.80 -37.53 -9.39
C LEU A 156 -15.42 -39.00 -9.18
N LYS A 157 -14.85 -39.33 -8.01
CA LYS A 157 -14.56 -40.71 -7.61
C LYS A 157 -15.83 -41.58 -7.62
N SER A 158 -15.68 -42.87 -7.91
CA SER A 158 -16.76 -43.85 -7.83
C SER A 158 -17.25 -44.05 -6.39
N LEU A 159 -18.51 -44.48 -6.21
CA LEU A 159 -19.11 -44.77 -4.91
C LEU A 159 -18.25 -45.69 -4.02
N ASN A 160 -17.67 -46.76 -4.58
CA ASN A 160 -16.91 -47.75 -3.81
C ASN A 160 -15.68 -47.11 -3.14
N VAL A 161 -14.92 -46.34 -3.93
CA VAL A 161 -13.76 -45.58 -3.44
C VAL A 161 -14.15 -44.56 -2.35
N LEU A 162 -15.25 -43.81 -2.56
CA LEU A 162 -15.68 -42.82 -1.57
C LEU A 162 -16.23 -43.45 -0.28
N LYS A 163 -16.75 -44.68 -0.34
CA LYS A 163 -17.14 -45.47 0.82
C LYS A 163 -15.92 -45.97 1.59
N GLU A 164 -14.91 -46.48 0.89
CA GLU A 164 -13.64 -46.93 1.48
C GLU A 164 -12.87 -45.79 2.16
N GLU A 165 -12.86 -44.60 1.54
CA GLU A 165 -12.25 -43.39 2.10
C GLU A 165 -13.09 -42.77 3.23
N GLY A 166 -14.29 -43.31 3.50
CA GLY A 166 -15.17 -42.88 4.59
C GLY A 166 -15.84 -41.52 4.36
N PHE A 167 -15.87 -41.03 3.11
CA PHE A 167 -16.46 -39.75 2.73
C PHE A 167 -17.96 -39.82 2.49
N VAL A 168 -18.46 -40.99 2.08
CA VAL A 168 -19.88 -41.23 1.83
C VAL A 168 -20.28 -42.58 2.41
N GLN A 169 -21.42 -42.66 3.12
CA GLN A 169 -21.92 -43.92 3.67
C GLN A 169 -23.03 -44.54 2.81
N THR A 170 -23.91 -43.70 2.27
CA THR A 170 -25.11 -44.17 1.55
C THR A 170 -25.07 -43.80 0.07
N TRP A 171 -25.76 -44.60 -0.75
CA TRP A 171 -25.93 -44.29 -2.16
C TRP A 171 -26.67 -42.96 -2.39
N PHE A 172 -27.59 -42.60 -1.49
CA PHE A 172 -28.33 -41.33 -1.57
C PHE A 172 -27.40 -40.11 -1.42
N GLN A 173 -26.49 -40.14 -0.44
CA GLN A 173 -25.48 -39.08 -0.25
C GLN A 173 -24.59 -38.93 -1.49
N TYR A 174 -24.21 -40.04 -2.13
CA TYR A 174 -23.45 -40.01 -3.38
C TYR A 174 -24.25 -39.39 -4.52
N MET A 175 -25.53 -39.72 -4.67
CA MET A 175 -26.38 -39.13 -5.70
C MET A 175 -26.55 -37.61 -5.50
N GLN A 176 -26.75 -37.16 -4.27
CA GLN A 176 -26.82 -35.73 -3.94
C GLN A 176 -25.53 -35.01 -4.35
N LEU A 177 -24.38 -35.60 -4.04
CA LEU A 177 -23.08 -35.09 -4.43
C LEU A 177 -22.90 -35.06 -5.96
N GLN A 178 -23.32 -36.12 -6.66
CA GLN A 178 -23.24 -36.20 -8.12
C GLN A 178 -24.10 -35.12 -8.79
N ASN A 179 -25.32 -34.89 -8.28
CA ASN A 179 -26.20 -33.81 -8.75
C ASN A 179 -25.58 -32.41 -8.53
N ARG A 180 -24.91 -32.20 -7.40
CA ARG A 180 -24.19 -30.95 -7.11
C ARG A 180 -23.00 -30.77 -8.04
N TRP A 181 -22.19 -31.81 -8.21
CA TRP A 181 -21.07 -31.86 -9.13
C TRP A 181 -21.47 -31.48 -10.56
N GLN A 182 -22.56 -32.05 -11.09
CA GLN A 182 -23.06 -31.71 -12.42
C GLN A 182 -23.46 -30.24 -12.56
N LYS A 183 -24.01 -29.63 -11.49
CA LYS A 183 -24.32 -28.18 -11.49
C LYS A 183 -23.05 -27.34 -11.45
N ASP A 184 -22.06 -27.75 -10.67
CA ASP A 184 -20.79 -27.03 -10.48
C ASP A 184 -19.87 -27.12 -11.69
N GLN A 185 -19.94 -28.23 -12.42
CA GLN A 185 -19.23 -28.40 -13.69
C GLN A 185 -19.61 -27.33 -14.73
N LYS A 186 -20.83 -26.79 -14.68
CA LYS A 186 -21.28 -25.70 -15.56
C LYS A 186 -20.58 -24.37 -15.28
N PHE A 187 -20.19 -24.12 -14.02
CA PHE A 187 -19.46 -22.91 -13.61
C PHE A 187 -17.94 -23.07 -13.72
N GLY A 188 -17.46 -24.32 -13.77
CA GLY A 188 -16.05 -24.68 -13.84
C GLY A 188 -15.35 -24.59 -12.48
N LEU A 189 -14.31 -25.43 -12.29
CA LEU A 189 -13.50 -25.42 -11.07
C LEU A 189 -12.18 -24.68 -11.25
N ALA A 190 -11.76 -24.00 -10.19
CA ALA A 190 -10.46 -23.36 -10.11
C ALA A 190 -9.38 -24.42 -9.85
N GLN A 191 -8.59 -24.77 -10.86
CA GLN A 191 -7.49 -25.75 -10.74
C GLN A 191 -6.37 -25.28 -9.81
N GLN A 192 -6.20 -23.95 -9.65
CA GLN A 192 -5.25 -23.36 -8.73
C GLN A 192 -5.97 -22.36 -7.82
N GLU A 193 -5.50 -22.29 -6.57
CA GLU A 193 -5.98 -21.29 -5.62
C GLU A 193 -5.30 -19.95 -5.89
N GLY A 194 -6.11 -18.89 -6.03
CA GLY A 194 -5.60 -17.53 -6.12
C GLY A 194 -4.73 -17.16 -4.91
N GLN A 195 -3.75 -16.27 -5.12
CA GLN A 195 -2.78 -15.87 -4.10
C GLN A 195 -3.43 -15.37 -2.80
N LEU A 196 -4.56 -14.65 -2.91
CA LEU A 196 -5.29 -14.15 -1.74
C LEU A 196 -5.89 -15.29 -0.90
N ILE A 197 -6.49 -16.30 -1.53
CA ILE A 197 -7.06 -17.46 -0.83
C ILE A 197 -5.98 -18.24 -0.10
N LYS A 198 -4.83 -18.48 -0.74
CA LYS A 198 -3.69 -19.16 -0.11
C LYS A 198 -3.25 -18.44 1.17
N GLN A 199 -3.23 -17.11 1.13
CA GLN A 199 -2.83 -16.28 2.26
C GLN A 199 -3.92 -16.18 3.34
N ILE A 200 -5.22 -16.24 2.97
CA ILE A 200 -6.32 -16.33 3.93
C ILE A 200 -6.29 -17.67 4.66
N LYS A 201 -5.98 -18.76 3.96
CA LYS A 201 -5.91 -20.10 4.58
C LYS A 201 -4.73 -20.26 5.52
N ASP A 202 -3.65 -19.54 5.28
CA ASP A 202 -2.43 -19.61 6.08
C ASP A 202 -2.61 -18.87 7.41
N GLN A 203 -2.97 -19.63 8.45
CA GLN A 203 -3.10 -19.16 9.84
C GLN A 203 -1.76 -18.94 10.56
N GLY A 204 -0.64 -18.88 9.84
CA GLY A 204 0.68 -18.60 10.40
C GLY A 204 0.81 -17.20 11.03
N PRO A 205 1.97 -16.90 11.65
CA PRO A 205 2.18 -15.66 12.39
C PRO A 205 1.94 -14.40 11.54
N MET A 206 1.51 -13.33 12.20
CA MET A 206 1.22 -12.03 11.57
C MET A 206 0.18 -12.07 10.43
N HIS A 207 -0.78 -13.00 10.49
CA HIS A 207 -1.83 -13.19 9.47
C HIS A 207 -2.51 -11.87 9.02
N ILE A 208 -2.92 -11.02 9.97
CA ILE A 208 -3.54 -9.72 9.68
C ILE A 208 -2.62 -8.81 8.87
N LYS A 209 -1.32 -8.75 9.23
CA LYS A 209 -0.35 -7.88 8.54
C LYS A 209 -0.12 -8.35 7.09
N ARG A 210 -0.04 -9.67 6.88
CA ARG A 210 0.16 -10.26 5.55
C ARG A 210 -1.01 -9.92 4.63
N LEU A 211 -2.24 -10.18 5.10
CA LEU A 211 -3.45 -9.83 4.35
C LEU A 211 -3.55 -8.32 4.11
N TYR A 212 -3.29 -7.50 5.13
CA TYR A 212 -3.30 -6.04 4.98
C TYR A 212 -2.33 -5.56 3.90
N ASN A 213 -1.10 -6.06 3.86
CA ASN A 213 -0.13 -5.67 2.85
C ASN A 213 -0.60 -6.04 1.43
N ILE A 214 -1.18 -7.23 1.23
CA ILE A 214 -1.75 -7.65 -0.05
C ILE A 214 -2.91 -6.75 -0.46
N LEU A 215 -3.78 -6.39 0.50
CA LEU A 215 -4.90 -5.49 0.25
C LEU A 215 -4.42 -4.08 -0.13
N VAL A 216 -3.38 -3.57 0.54
CA VAL A 216 -2.77 -2.28 0.21
C VAL A 216 -2.13 -2.33 -1.17
N GLU A 217 -1.38 -3.39 -1.50
CA GLU A 217 -0.75 -3.59 -2.81
C GLU A 217 -1.77 -3.53 -3.95
N LYS A 218 -2.86 -4.29 -3.84
CA LYS A 218 -3.94 -4.27 -4.83
C LYS A 218 -4.68 -2.93 -4.93
N ASP A 219 -4.91 -2.24 -3.81
CA ASP A 219 -5.55 -0.91 -3.84
C ASP A 219 -4.67 0.14 -4.56
N SER A 220 -3.35 -0.01 -4.44
CA SER A 220 -2.35 0.91 -5.00
C SER A 220 -1.92 0.56 -6.43
N GLU A 221 -2.17 -0.65 -6.93
CA GLU A 221 -2.01 -1.02 -8.36
C GLU A 221 -2.81 -0.11 -9.30
N THR A 222 -3.90 0.49 -8.81
CA THR A 222 -4.70 1.43 -9.60
C THR A 222 -4.01 2.79 -9.83
N GLU A 223 -2.94 3.11 -9.10
CA GLU A 223 -2.20 4.40 -9.17
C GLU A 223 -0.68 4.19 -9.29
N LEU A 224 -0.24 3.32 -10.21
CA LEU A 224 1.19 3.05 -10.46
C LEU A 224 1.97 4.32 -10.86
N ILE A 225 1.37 5.17 -11.71
CA ILE A 225 1.94 6.45 -12.09
C ILE A 225 1.30 7.55 -11.27
N LYS A 226 2.09 8.22 -10.44
CA LYS A 226 1.63 9.32 -9.60
C LYS A 226 1.63 10.63 -10.38
N ASP A 227 0.67 11.50 -10.07
CA ASP A 227 0.58 12.85 -10.64
C ASP A 227 1.89 13.64 -10.51
N CYS A 228 2.65 13.42 -9.42
CA CYS A 228 3.93 14.07 -9.22
C CYS A 228 5.00 13.61 -10.21
N MET A 229 4.99 12.34 -10.61
CA MET A 229 5.95 11.77 -11.56
C MET A 229 5.73 12.36 -12.96
N ILE A 230 4.47 12.45 -13.39
CA ILE A 230 4.09 13.07 -14.67
C ILE A 230 4.52 14.54 -14.70
N LYS A 231 4.26 15.27 -13.61
CA LYS A 231 4.64 16.69 -13.52
C LYS A 231 6.16 16.87 -13.55
N TRP A 232 6.91 15.97 -12.92
CA TRP A 232 8.38 15.98 -12.94
C TRP A 232 8.94 15.60 -14.32
N SER A 233 8.40 14.58 -14.98
CA SER A 233 8.84 14.21 -16.32
C SER A 233 8.58 15.32 -17.35
N GLN A 234 7.48 16.07 -17.22
CA GLN A 234 7.22 17.24 -18.07
C GLN A 234 8.22 18.40 -17.88
N ASN A 235 8.94 18.45 -16.75
CA ASN A 235 9.89 19.53 -16.46
C ASN A 235 11.35 19.14 -16.67
N PHE A 236 11.62 17.85 -16.85
CA PHE A 236 12.95 17.35 -17.14
C PHE A 236 13.07 17.05 -18.62
N GLU A 237 14.24 17.32 -19.19
CA GLU A 237 14.54 17.01 -20.59
C GLU A 237 14.69 15.50 -20.82
N GLU A 238 15.07 14.75 -19.78
CA GLU A 238 15.21 13.29 -19.79
C GLU A 238 14.06 12.62 -19.02
N THR A 239 13.48 11.56 -19.60
CA THR A 239 12.42 10.78 -18.96
C THR A 239 12.96 9.97 -17.79
N VAL A 240 12.47 10.24 -16.59
CA VAL A 240 12.80 9.45 -15.38
C VAL A 240 11.99 8.15 -15.38
N THR A 241 12.68 7.01 -15.49
CA THR A 241 12.07 5.67 -15.48
C THR A 241 11.51 5.29 -14.10
N LEU A 242 10.56 4.36 -14.05
CA LEU A 242 9.97 3.85 -12.80
C LEU A 242 11.03 3.28 -11.84
N ASP A 243 12.01 2.54 -12.38
CA ASP A 243 13.10 1.96 -11.58
C ASP A 243 13.94 3.06 -10.91
N THR A 244 14.18 4.16 -11.62
CA THR A 244 14.89 5.31 -11.04
C THR A 244 14.08 5.94 -9.92
N TRP A 245 12.75 6.02 -10.05
CA TRP A 245 11.87 6.48 -8.98
C TRP A 245 11.89 5.57 -7.75
N GLU A 246 11.91 4.26 -7.95
CA GLU A 246 12.04 3.28 -6.86
C GLU A 246 13.38 3.41 -6.14
N VAL A 247 14.48 3.53 -6.88
CA VAL A 247 15.80 3.80 -6.29
C VAL A 247 15.76 5.06 -5.44
N ILE A 248 15.13 6.13 -5.94
CA ILE A 248 14.99 7.39 -5.20
C ILE A 248 14.17 7.18 -3.91
N TRP A 249 13.03 6.50 -3.98
CA TRP A 249 12.18 6.24 -2.82
C TRP A 249 12.85 5.39 -1.75
N VAL A 250 13.65 4.41 -2.15
CA VAL A 250 14.32 3.50 -1.21
C VAL A 250 15.61 4.12 -0.67
N ARG A 251 16.45 4.69 -1.53
CA ARG A 251 17.79 5.21 -1.20
C ARG A 251 17.71 6.59 -0.53
N ASN A 252 17.01 7.54 -1.15
CA ASN A 252 16.99 8.94 -0.71
C ASN A 252 16.05 9.19 0.47
N VAL A 253 15.24 8.21 0.89
CA VAL A 253 14.50 8.28 2.16
C VAL A 253 15.35 7.72 3.32
N LYS A 254 16.21 6.72 3.05
CA LYS A 254 17.04 6.05 4.05
C LYS A 254 18.38 6.75 4.32
N PHE A 255 18.78 7.75 3.52
CA PHE A 255 20.11 8.39 3.63
C PHE A 255 20.38 9.09 4.98
N THR A 256 19.33 9.51 5.68
CA THR A 256 19.42 10.26 6.94
C THR A 256 18.40 9.76 7.95
N GLN A 257 18.75 9.86 9.24
CA GLN A 257 17.83 9.64 10.35
C GLN A 257 17.09 10.92 10.77
N ALA A 258 17.61 12.08 10.37
CA ALA A 258 17.03 13.36 10.73
C ALA A 258 15.70 13.58 10.00
N GLN A 259 14.62 13.74 10.78
CA GLN A 259 13.26 13.81 10.23
C GLN A 259 13.04 15.04 9.35
N ASN A 260 13.65 16.17 9.69
CA ASN A 260 13.61 17.42 8.90
C ASN A 260 14.17 17.25 7.48
N LEU A 261 15.24 16.45 7.31
CA LEU A 261 15.84 16.18 6.02
C LEU A 261 14.97 15.24 5.18
N ARG A 262 14.39 14.20 5.80
CA ARG A 262 13.38 13.35 5.14
C ARG A 262 12.16 14.14 4.72
N GLU A 263 11.68 15.03 5.58
CA GLU A 263 10.53 15.89 5.27
C GLU A 263 10.81 16.83 4.10
N ASN A 264 12.00 17.44 4.03
CA ASN A 264 12.40 18.24 2.86
C ASN A 264 12.33 17.42 1.58
N PHE A 265 12.84 16.19 1.62
CA PHE A 265 12.80 15.28 0.49
C PHE A 265 11.36 15.00 0.03
N TYR A 266 10.47 14.61 0.94
CA TYR A 266 9.05 14.40 0.62
C TYR A 266 8.37 15.67 0.10
N LYS A 267 8.64 16.82 0.71
CA LYS A 267 8.09 18.11 0.28
C LYS A 267 8.52 18.46 -1.13
N MET A 268 9.76 18.17 -1.49
CA MET A 268 10.28 18.39 -2.83
C MET A 268 9.64 17.41 -3.82
N PHE A 269 9.66 16.12 -3.48
CA PHE A 269 9.11 15.04 -4.27
C PHE A 269 7.65 15.29 -4.68
N TYR A 270 6.82 15.63 -3.70
CA TYR A 270 5.38 15.88 -3.89
C TYR A 270 5.03 17.31 -4.27
N ARG A 271 6.02 18.17 -4.52
CA ARG A 271 5.82 19.59 -4.88
C ARG A 271 4.93 20.34 -3.88
N TRP A 272 5.25 20.19 -2.60
CA TRP A 272 4.45 20.66 -1.47
C TRP A 272 4.33 22.18 -1.37
N HIS A 273 5.34 22.91 -1.81
CA HIS A 273 5.36 24.37 -1.75
C HIS A 273 4.42 24.95 -2.82
N LEU A 274 3.62 25.94 -2.43
CA LEU A 274 2.73 26.63 -3.36
C LEU A 274 3.54 27.67 -4.13
N ASP A 275 3.45 27.60 -5.45
CA ASP A 275 4.03 28.56 -6.38
C ASP A 275 3.13 29.79 -6.57
N PRO A 276 3.69 30.97 -6.92
CA PRO A 276 2.91 32.20 -7.08
C PRO A 276 1.76 32.06 -8.08
N LYS A 277 1.96 31.32 -9.19
CA LYS A 277 0.89 31.04 -10.16
C LYS A 277 -0.31 30.32 -9.54
N LYS A 278 -0.06 29.32 -8.69
CA LYS A 278 -1.14 28.66 -7.93
C LYS A 278 -1.74 29.56 -6.86
N LEU A 279 -0.95 30.39 -6.19
CA LEU A 279 -1.46 31.30 -5.16
C LEU A 279 -2.39 32.36 -5.76
N ALA A 280 -2.01 32.94 -6.90
CA ALA A 280 -2.84 33.87 -7.66
C ALA A 280 -4.17 33.23 -8.11
N SER A 281 -4.17 31.94 -8.47
CA SER A 281 -5.43 31.23 -8.78
C SER A 281 -6.33 30.98 -7.56
N MET A 282 -5.77 30.99 -6.34
CA MET A 282 -6.53 30.77 -5.10
C MET A 282 -7.00 32.08 -4.46
N TYR A 283 -6.25 33.16 -4.64
CA TYR A 283 -6.48 34.46 -4.05
C TYR A 283 -6.37 35.54 -5.14
N PRO A 284 -7.48 36.14 -5.56
CA PRO A 284 -7.50 37.12 -6.66
C PRO A 284 -6.59 38.34 -6.45
N ASP A 285 -6.33 38.71 -5.18
CA ASP A 285 -5.50 39.87 -4.83
C ASP A 285 -3.99 39.63 -5.02
N LEU A 286 -3.57 38.38 -5.27
CA LEU A 286 -2.17 38.01 -5.45
C LEU A 286 -1.79 37.97 -6.92
N GLN A 287 -0.68 38.64 -7.27
CA GLN A 287 -0.12 38.58 -8.61
C GLN A 287 0.61 37.24 -8.86
N PRO A 288 0.55 36.68 -10.09
CA PRO A 288 1.20 35.41 -10.44
C PRO A 288 2.73 35.54 -10.64
N LYS A 289 3.32 36.70 -10.29
CA LYS A 289 4.71 37.01 -10.52
C LYS A 289 5.66 36.29 -9.58
N CYS A 290 6.88 36.05 -10.03
CA CYS A 290 7.92 35.45 -9.22
C CYS A 290 8.39 36.45 -8.16
N TRP A 291 8.41 36.02 -6.89
CA TRP A 291 8.94 36.83 -5.78
C TRP A 291 10.37 37.32 -5.97
N ARG A 292 11.15 36.71 -6.90
CA ARG A 292 12.59 36.98 -7.02
C ARG A 292 12.92 37.76 -8.29
N CYS A 293 12.44 37.32 -9.45
CA CYS A 293 12.77 37.94 -10.74
C CYS A 293 11.62 38.73 -11.37
N ASP A 294 10.50 38.87 -10.67
CA ASP A 294 9.27 39.54 -11.14
C ASP A 294 8.66 38.98 -12.45
N CYS A 295 9.10 37.81 -12.90
CA CYS A 295 8.59 37.15 -14.10
C CYS A 295 7.16 36.62 -13.89
N MET A 296 6.28 36.80 -14.89
CA MET A 296 4.85 36.46 -14.83
C MET A 296 4.55 34.94 -14.79
N ASP A 297 5.45 34.09 -15.30
CA ASP A 297 5.26 32.62 -15.33
C ASP A 297 5.96 31.90 -14.17
N ALA A 298 5.64 32.30 -12.94
CA ALA A 298 6.23 31.75 -11.73
C ALA A 298 5.61 30.39 -11.34
N THR A 299 5.85 29.39 -12.19
CA THR A 299 5.51 27.99 -11.91
C THR A 299 6.38 27.41 -10.79
N TYR A 300 5.99 26.26 -10.24
CA TYR A 300 6.79 25.54 -9.24
C TYR A 300 8.25 25.30 -9.71
N PHE A 301 8.43 24.87 -10.96
CA PHE A 301 9.75 24.62 -11.52
C PHE A 301 10.56 25.91 -11.70
N HIS A 302 9.87 27.03 -12.00
CA HIS A 302 10.52 28.33 -12.07
C HIS A 302 11.11 28.79 -10.75
N VAL A 303 10.33 28.75 -9.67
CA VAL A 303 10.79 29.22 -8.35
C VAL A 303 11.92 28.35 -7.78
N TRP A 304 11.99 27.08 -8.17
CA TRP A 304 13.03 26.16 -7.73
C TRP A 304 14.26 26.08 -8.65
N TRP A 305 14.13 26.36 -9.95
CA TRP A 305 15.20 26.09 -10.92
C TRP A 305 15.34 27.15 -12.02
N THR A 306 14.30 27.43 -12.81
CA THR A 306 14.48 28.26 -14.02
C THR A 306 14.58 29.77 -13.76
N CYS A 307 14.21 30.24 -12.56
CA CYS A 307 14.40 31.63 -12.16
C CYS A 307 15.89 32.00 -12.21
N VAL A 308 16.23 33.12 -12.88
CA VAL A 308 17.61 33.58 -13.10
C VAL A 308 18.39 33.71 -11.78
N LYS A 309 17.79 34.34 -10.76
CA LYS A 309 18.41 34.50 -9.43
C LYS A 309 18.68 33.14 -8.76
N VAL A 310 17.73 32.21 -8.88
CA VAL A 310 17.82 30.86 -8.29
C VAL A 310 18.85 30.00 -9.00
N LYS A 311 18.88 30.06 -10.33
CA LYS A 311 19.88 29.37 -11.16
C LYS A 311 21.28 29.86 -10.83
N ALA A 312 21.49 31.17 -10.64
CA ALA A 312 22.77 31.74 -10.22
C ALA A 312 23.22 31.21 -8.85
N PHE A 313 22.29 31.05 -7.89
CA PHE A 313 22.58 30.42 -6.60
C PHE A 313 22.97 28.94 -6.74
N TRP A 314 22.24 28.17 -7.55
CA TRP A 314 22.59 26.77 -7.81
C TRP A 314 23.93 26.60 -8.51
N ILE A 315 24.28 27.48 -9.44
CA ILE A 315 25.59 27.46 -10.13
C ILE A 315 26.73 27.64 -9.13
N LYS A 316 26.58 28.56 -8.16
CA LYS A 316 27.59 28.75 -7.10
C LYS A 316 27.77 27.48 -6.27
N ILE A 317 26.68 26.84 -5.86
CA ILE A 317 26.73 25.56 -5.12
C ILE A 317 27.35 24.46 -5.98
N TRP A 318 26.98 24.37 -7.26
CA TRP A 318 27.52 23.38 -8.19
C TRP A 318 29.04 23.47 -8.30
N TRP A 319 29.60 24.67 -8.44
CA TRP A 319 31.05 24.90 -8.45
C TRP A 319 31.71 24.42 -7.16
N ILE A 320 31.14 24.78 -5.99
CA ILE A 320 31.67 24.33 -4.70
C ILE A 320 31.62 22.81 -4.57
N MET A 321 30.52 22.18 -4.97
CA MET A 321 30.37 20.73 -4.91
C MET A 321 31.39 20.01 -5.80
N GLN A 322 31.64 20.51 -7.01
CA GLN A 322 32.66 19.93 -7.90
C GLN A 322 34.06 20.02 -7.29
N ASN A 323 34.38 21.16 -6.64
CA ASN A 323 35.67 21.34 -5.97
C ASN A 323 35.83 20.38 -4.78
N ILE A 324 34.77 20.16 -3.99
CA ILE A 324 34.77 19.22 -2.85
C ILE A 324 34.95 17.78 -3.34
N LEU A 325 34.21 17.38 -4.38
CA LEU A 325 34.23 16.01 -4.88
C LEU A 325 35.39 15.72 -5.83
N LYS A 326 36.11 16.76 -6.28
CA LYS A 326 37.16 16.70 -7.32
C LYS A 326 36.70 15.94 -8.58
N LYS A 327 35.42 16.08 -8.94
CA LYS A 327 34.77 15.40 -10.08
C LYS A 327 33.95 16.39 -10.89
N LYS A 328 33.97 16.22 -12.21
CA LYS A 328 33.08 16.93 -13.12
C LYS A 328 31.67 16.39 -12.97
N MET A 329 30.71 17.25 -12.65
CA MET A 329 29.31 16.88 -12.48
C MET A 329 28.43 17.61 -13.50
N LYS A 330 27.41 16.93 -14.02
CA LYS A 330 26.42 17.57 -14.88
C LYS A 330 25.55 18.55 -14.07
N PHE A 331 25.29 19.74 -14.62
CA PHE A 331 24.42 20.74 -14.01
C PHE A 331 22.95 20.47 -14.41
N THR A 332 22.34 19.50 -13.73
CA THR A 332 21.00 19.00 -14.07
C THR A 332 19.98 19.24 -12.94
N PRO A 333 18.73 19.66 -13.24
CA PRO A 333 17.71 19.83 -12.21
C PRO A 333 17.38 18.54 -11.44
N GLN A 334 17.55 17.37 -12.06
CA GLN A 334 17.36 16.05 -11.45
C GLN A 334 18.26 15.86 -10.21
N LEU A 335 19.52 16.26 -10.32
CA LEU A 335 20.48 16.23 -9.21
C LEU A 335 20.09 17.22 -8.11
N PHE A 336 19.83 18.48 -8.46
CA PHE A 336 19.61 19.54 -7.48
C PHE A 336 18.22 19.53 -6.85
N LEU A 337 17.19 19.03 -7.54
CA LEU A 337 15.82 18.98 -7.02
C LEU A 337 15.44 17.60 -6.49
N LEU A 338 15.82 16.52 -7.16
CA LEU A 338 15.45 15.16 -6.73
C LEU A 338 16.60 14.37 -6.11
N GLY A 339 17.84 14.87 -6.20
CA GLY A 339 19.00 14.16 -5.64
C GLY A 339 19.33 12.89 -6.43
N ILE A 340 19.09 12.91 -7.74
CA ILE A 340 19.38 11.78 -8.63
C ILE A 340 20.88 11.81 -8.95
N THR A 341 21.60 10.79 -8.48
CA THR A 341 23.04 10.61 -8.71
C THR A 341 23.25 9.29 -9.44
N ILE A 342 23.42 9.34 -10.76
CA ILE A 342 23.49 8.13 -11.61
C ILE A 342 24.88 7.46 -11.54
N ASP A 343 25.94 8.21 -11.20
CA ASP A 343 27.33 7.73 -11.29
C ASP A 343 28.17 7.94 -10.00
N CYS A 344 27.52 8.03 -8.83
CA CYS A 344 28.20 8.33 -7.56
C CYS A 344 28.22 7.13 -6.61
N ILE A 345 29.37 6.94 -5.93
CA ILE A 345 29.51 5.95 -4.85
C ILE A 345 28.62 6.38 -3.67
N ALA A 346 28.24 5.43 -2.80
CA ALA A 346 27.33 5.67 -1.67
C ALA A 346 27.76 6.86 -0.76
N ILE A 347 29.05 6.99 -0.45
CA ILE A 347 29.58 8.08 0.39
C ILE A 347 29.41 9.43 -0.30
N GLU A 348 29.82 9.53 -1.57
CA GLU A 348 29.69 10.74 -2.38
C GLU A 348 28.22 11.15 -2.51
N THR A 349 27.34 10.18 -2.68
CA THR A 349 25.90 10.43 -2.76
C THR A 349 25.34 11.01 -1.47
N LYS A 350 25.75 10.48 -0.31
CA LYS A 350 25.31 11.01 0.98
C LYS A 350 25.76 12.46 1.16
N LEU A 351 27.00 12.76 0.77
CA LEU A 351 27.53 14.12 0.80
C LEU A 351 26.74 15.05 -0.13
N ILE A 352 26.54 14.65 -1.39
CA ILE A 352 25.75 15.38 -2.38
C ILE A 352 24.34 15.68 -1.85
N LEU A 353 23.65 14.65 -1.33
CA LEU A 353 22.31 14.81 -0.80
C LEU A 353 22.27 15.80 0.37
N ASN A 354 23.26 15.79 1.27
CA ASN A 354 23.34 16.74 2.37
C ASN A 354 23.56 18.18 1.88
N LEU A 355 24.49 18.39 0.95
CA LEU A 355 24.81 19.70 0.37
C LEU A 355 23.61 20.30 -0.34
N VAL A 356 22.95 19.49 -1.18
CA VAL A 356 21.77 19.90 -1.94
C VAL A 356 20.57 20.12 -1.01
N THR A 357 20.36 19.26 -0.01
CA THR A 357 19.25 19.42 0.95
C THR A 357 19.42 20.67 1.81
N ALA A 358 20.64 21.04 2.20
CA ALA A 358 20.91 22.29 2.90
C ALA A 358 20.45 23.50 2.07
N ALA A 359 20.80 23.52 0.79
CA ALA A 359 20.37 24.56 -0.14
C ALA A 359 18.84 24.60 -0.30
N ARG A 360 18.21 23.44 -0.47
CA ARG A 360 16.74 23.34 -0.57
C ARG A 360 16.06 23.89 0.68
N LEU A 361 16.56 23.56 1.86
CA LEU A 361 16.00 24.05 3.12
C LEU A 361 16.07 25.57 3.20
N LEU A 362 17.20 26.19 2.83
CA LEU A 362 17.33 27.64 2.87
C LEU A 362 16.43 28.34 1.85
N ILE A 363 16.32 27.80 0.63
CA ILE A 363 15.37 28.31 -0.37
C ILE A 363 13.92 28.20 0.13
N ALA A 364 13.57 27.11 0.82
CA ALA A 364 12.24 26.91 1.39
C ALA A 364 11.97 27.80 2.62
N GLN A 365 12.99 28.10 3.43
CA GLN A 365 12.88 29.04 4.55
C GLN A 365 12.65 30.47 4.06
N ASN A 366 13.30 30.85 2.96
CA ASN A 366 13.12 32.13 2.29
C ASN A 366 12.18 32.02 1.07
N TRP A 367 11.11 31.22 1.19
CA TRP A 367 10.25 30.88 0.04
C TRP A 367 9.59 32.09 -0.61
N LYS A 368 9.05 33.01 0.20
CA LYS A 368 8.34 34.22 -0.26
C LYS A 368 9.20 35.48 -0.30
N LYS A 369 10.49 35.39 0.07
CA LYS A 369 11.39 36.54 0.09
C LYS A 369 12.02 36.76 -1.29
N GLU A 370 12.27 38.02 -1.63
CA GLU A 370 12.93 38.39 -2.88
C GLU A 370 14.41 38.01 -2.89
N GLU A 371 15.04 38.14 -1.73
CA GLU A 371 16.45 37.81 -1.52
C GLU A 371 16.65 36.30 -1.34
N LEU A 372 17.73 35.81 -1.96
CA LEU A 372 18.18 34.44 -1.81
C LEU A 372 19.21 34.32 -0.69
N PRO A 373 19.29 33.15 -0.05
CA PRO A 373 20.32 32.89 0.95
C PRO A 373 21.74 33.09 0.40
N THR A 374 22.65 33.52 1.26
CA THR A 374 24.07 33.67 0.89
C THR A 374 24.80 32.32 0.92
N ILE A 375 25.98 32.27 0.30
CA ILE A 375 26.85 31.09 0.40
C ILE A 375 27.29 30.86 1.86
N GLN A 376 27.51 31.93 2.63
CA GLN A 376 27.90 31.81 4.05
C GLN A 376 26.81 31.12 4.87
N GLU A 377 25.55 31.54 4.70
CA GLU A 377 24.40 30.88 5.34
C GLU A 377 24.26 29.41 4.92
N TRP A 378 24.51 29.12 3.64
CA TRP A 378 24.54 27.75 3.14
C TRP A 378 25.66 26.92 3.79
N THR A 379 26.87 27.45 3.88
CA THR A 379 28.02 26.78 4.52
C THR A 379 27.72 26.48 5.99
N ILE A 380 27.19 27.46 6.74
CA ILE A 380 26.77 27.27 8.13
C ILE A 380 25.71 26.17 8.22
N LYS A 381 24.72 26.18 7.33
CA LYS A 381 23.68 25.15 7.31
C LYS A 381 24.25 23.76 7.05
N VAL A 382 25.18 23.64 6.11
CA VAL A 382 25.88 22.38 5.80
C VAL A 382 26.67 21.88 7.00
N MET A 383 27.41 22.76 7.69
CA MET A 383 28.15 22.41 8.90
C MET A 383 27.23 21.88 10.00
N ASN A 384 26.10 22.55 10.24
CA ASN A 384 25.10 22.10 11.21
C ASN A 384 24.53 20.72 10.84
N LEU A 385 24.26 20.47 9.55
CA LEU A 385 23.80 19.14 9.11
C LEU A 385 24.88 18.07 9.30
N ALA A 386 26.15 18.40 9.06
CA ALA A 386 27.27 17.50 9.26
C ALA A 386 27.46 17.15 10.75
N GLU A 387 27.33 18.13 11.64
CA GLU A 387 27.38 17.93 13.09
C GLU A 387 26.24 17.05 13.59
N MET A 388 25.01 17.32 13.16
CA MET A 388 23.85 16.47 13.49
C MET A 388 24.02 15.04 13.00
N ALA A 389 24.65 14.85 11.83
CA ALA A 389 24.96 13.52 11.31
C ALA A 389 26.02 12.79 12.15
N LYS A 390 27.03 13.50 12.67
CA LYS A 390 28.03 12.93 13.60
C LYS A 390 27.39 12.50 14.91
N ILE A 391 26.56 13.35 15.52
CA ILE A 391 25.83 13.03 16.76
C ILE A 391 24.93 11.80 16.55
N SER A 392 24.21 11.74 15.42
CA SER A 392 23.36 10.60 15.08
C SER A 392 24.13 9.29 14.90
N ALA A 393 25.36 9.35 14.37
CA ALA A 393 26.23 8.19 14.24
C ALA A 393 26.72 7.71 15.62
N TYR A 394 27.22 8.63 16.45
CA TYR A 394 27.66 8.36 17.81
C TYR A 394 26.58 7.68 18.66
N MET A 395 25.35 8.21 18.63
CA MET A 395 24.22 7.62 19.36
C MET A 395 23.91 6.19 18.90
N LYS A 396 24.10 5.88 17.62
CA LYS A 396 23.84 4.55 17.06
C LYS A 396 24.87 3.53 17.55
N ASP A 397 26.14 3.91 17.55
CA ASP A 397 27.23 3.03 17.98
C ASP A 397 27.11 2.72 19.49
N HIS A 398 26.78 3.72 20.32
CA HIS A 398 26.55 3.53 21.75
C HIS A 398 25.25 2.79 22.07
N SER A 399 24.23 2.89 21.21
CA SER A 399 23.01 2.08 21.35
C SER A 399 23.28 0.61 21.05
N ASN A 400 24.14 0.31 20.07
CA ASN A 400 24.52 -1.07 19.73
C ASN A 400 25.42 -1.72 20.79
N GLU A 401 26.19 -0.93 21.53
CA GLU A 401 27.00 -1.43 22.66
C GLU A 401 26.16 -1.78 23.89
N LYS A 402 25.03 -1.10 24.13
CA LYS A 402 24.12 -1.40 25.25
C LYS A 402 23.26 -2.66 25.05
N TYR A 403 23.30 -3.29 23.87
CA TYR A 403 22.59 -4.54 23.55
C TYR A 403 23.54 -5.72 23.25
N LYS A 404 24.83 -5.59 23.61
CA LYS A 404 25.74 -6.72 23.78
C LYS A 404 25.91 -7.00 25.27
#